data_AF-A0A410WXH4-F1
#
_entry.id   AF-A0A410WXH4-F1
#
_cell.length_a   1.000
_cell.length_b   1.000
_cell.length_c   1.000
_cell.angle_alpha   90.00
_cell.angle_beta   90.00
_cell.angle_gamma   90.00
#
_symmetry.space_group_name_H-M   'P 1'
#
loop_
_entity.id
_entity.type
_entity.pdbx_description
1 polymer ?
#
loop_
_entity_poly.entity_id
_entity_poly.type
_entity_poly.pdbx_seq_one_letter_code
_entity_poly.pdbx_strand_id
1 'polypeptide(L)'
;MTKEDVYAKFVEHIKKTNQVEELQIDENDNLLEHGYIDSLSMVDMIVFLEEQVGREIVIEDYDIRKFYTLKSIYETFFQDHLVSSN
;
A
#
# COMPACT_ATOMS: atom_id res chain seq x y z
N MET A 1 -11.31 -7.74 -4.90
CA MET A 1 -10.47 -6.73 -5.55
C MET A 1 -9.26 -7.45 -6.13
N THR A 2 -8.86 -7.16 -7.37
CA THR A 2 -7.68 -7.81 -7.97
C THR A 2 -6.38 -7.18 -7.47
N LYS A 3 -5.23 -7.81 -7.77
CA LYS A 3 -3.91 -7.25 -7.48
C LYS A 3 -3.68 -5.94 -8.23
N GLU A 4 -4.07 -5.92 -9.49
CA GLU A 4 -3.96 -4.78 -10.39
C GLU A 4 -4.82 -3.59 -9.89
N ASP A 5 -6.03 -3.87 -9.39
CA ASP A 5 -6.90 -2.85 -8.81
C ASP A 5 -6.27 -2.20 -7.57
N VAL A 6 -5.65 -3.01 -6.69
CA VAL A 6 -4.96 -2.50 -5.50
C VAL A 6 -3.81 -1.61 -5.92
N TYR A 7 -2.94 -2.10 -6.80
CA TYR A 7 -1.76 -1.34 -7.22
C TYR A 7 -2.15 -0.02 -7.87
N ALA A 8 -3.12 -0.03 -8.79
CA ALA A 8 -3.60 1.19 -9.43
C ALA A 8 -4.13 2.21 -8.41
N LYS A 9 -4.90 1.76 -7.40
CA LYS A 9 -5.40 2.62 -6.34
C LYS A 9 -4.30 3.25 -5.50
N PHE A 10 -3.28 2.48 -5.12
CA PHE A 10 -2.15 2.99 -4.34
C PHE A 10 -1.29 3.96 -5.16
N VAL A 11 -1.01 3.64 -6.43
CA VAL A 11 -0.28 4.54 -7.33
C VAL A 11 -1.05 5.86 -7.50
N GLU A 12 -2.36 5.80 -7.72
CA GLU A 12 -3.20 7.00 -7.84
C GLU A 12 -3.25 7.82 -6.54
N HIS A 13 -3.26 7.16 -5.37
CA HIS A 13 -3.16 7.86 -4.08
C HIS A 13 -1.81 8.60 -3.96
N ILE A 14 -0.70 7.92 -4.22
CA ILE A 14 0.65 8.51 -4.16
C ILE A 14 0.79 9.68 -5.16
N LYS A 15 0.27 9.52 -6.38
CA LYS A 15 0.24 10.60 -7.39
C LYS A 15 -0.46 11.86 -6.88
N LYS A 16 -1.63 11.70 -6.25
CA LYS A 16 -2.40 12.80 -5.68
C LYS A 16 -1.65 13.47 -4.52
N THR A 17 -1.07 12.68 -3.63
CA THR A 17 -0.30 13.18 -2.48
C THR A 17 0.91 14.00 -2.94
N ASN A 18 1.63 13.50 -3.96
CA ASN A 18 2.82 14.17 -4.49
C ASN A 18 2.53 15.26 -5.54
N GLN A 19 1.27 15.43 -5.93
CA GLN A 19 0.84 16.38 -6.98
C GLN A 19 1.57 16.18 -8.31
N VAL A 20 1.73 14.91 -8.72
CA VAL A 20 2.38 14.53 -9.98
C VAL A 20 1.37 13.94 -10.97
N GLU A 21 1.54 14.26 -12.25
CA GLU A 21 0.64 13.77 -13.32
C GLU A 21 0.96 12.33 -13.72
N GLU A 22 2.24 11.97 -13.72
CA GLU A 22 2.74 10.65 -14.11
C GLU A 22 3.65 10.08 -13.03
N LEU A 23 3.45 8.80 -12.73
CA LEU A 23 4.23 8.04 -11.78
C LEU A 23 4.18 6.57 -12.17
N GLN A 24 5.35 5.94 -12.29
CA GLN A 24 5.49 4.52 -12.53
C GLN A 24 6.27 3.92 -11.37
N ILE A 25 5.67 2.95 -10.70
CA ILE A 25 6.22 2.25 -9.53
C ILE A 25 6.20 0.75 -9.87
N ASP A 26 7.35 0.07 -9.76
CA ASP A 26 7.40 -1.39 -9.78
C ASP A 26 6.87 -1.94 -8.45
N GLU A 27 6.25 -3.12 -8.49
CA GLU A 27 5.68 -3.72 -7.28
C GLU A 27 6.70 -4.02 -6.17
N ASN A 28 7.99 -4.14 -6.53
CA ASN A 28 9.09 -4.40 -5.62
C ASN A 28 9.88 -3.13 -5.26
N ASP A 29 9.54 -1.98 -5.84
CA ASP A 29 10.20 -0.71 -5.50
C ASP A 29 9.94 -0.35 -4.05
N ASN A 30 10.99 0.04 -3.35
CA ASN A 30 10.88 0.57 -2.00
C ASN A 30 10.40 2.03 -2.07
N LEU A 31 9.14 2.23 -1.65
CA LEU A 31 8.44 3.50 -1.73
C LEU A 31 9.15 4.63 -0.96
N LEU A 32 9.80 4.32 0.17
CA LEU A 32 10.56 5.30 0.94
C LEU A 32 11.92 5.59 0.32
N GLU A 33 12.68 4.55 -0.06
CA GLU A 33 14.04 4.73 -0.58
C GLU A 33 14.06 5.45 -1.93
N HIS A 34 13.03 5.23 -2.76
CA HIS A 34 12.84 5.95 -4.01
C HIS A 34 12.23 7.34 -3.83
N GLY A 35 11.80 7.70 -2.61
CA GLY A 35 11.18 8.99 -2.32
C GLY A 35 9.77 9.15 -2.89
N TYR A 36 9.08 8.05 -3.20
CA TYR A 36 7.66 8.09 -3.59
C TYR A 36 6.77 8.45 -2.41
N ILE A 37 7.16 8.02 -1.21
CA ILE A 37 6.57 8.46 0.05
C ILE A 37 7.68 8.85 1.01
N ASP A 38 7.34 9.62 2.01
CA ASP A 38 8.13 9.94 3.19
C ASP A 38 7.43 9.43 4.46
N SER A 39 8.01 9.68 5.63
CA SER A 39 7.45 9.23 6.90
C SER A 39 6.05 9.79 7.19
N LEU A 40 5.70 10.97 6.65
CA LEU A 40 4.41 11.61 6.89
C LEU A 40 3.35 11.02 5.95
N SER A 41 3.64 10.98 4.66
CA SER A 41 2.76 10.38 3.64
C SER A 41 2.61 8.87 3.82
N MET A 42 3.55 8.20 4.51
CA MET A 42 3.35 6.82 4.97
C MET A 42 2.18 6.69 5.94
N VAL A 43 1.97 7.65 6.85
CA VAL A 43 0.82 7.64 7.76
C VAL A 43 -0.47 7.78 6.96
N ASP A 44 -0.52 8.73 6.02
CA ASP A 44 -1.67 8.91 5.13
C ASP A 44 -1.95 7.66 4.28
N MET A 45 -0.89 6.98 3.81
CA MET A 45 -1.00 5.72 3.07
C MET A 45 -1.56 4.59 3.94
N ILE A 46 -1.23 4.53 5.23
CA ILE A 46 -1.78 3.55 6.16
C ILE A 46 -3.27 3.82 6.38
N VAL A 47 -3.67 5.08 6.59
CA VAL A 47 -5.09 5.45 6.68
C VAL A 47 -5.85 5.06 5.41
N PHE A 48 -5.27 5.35 4.23
CA PHE A 48 -5.87 4.94 2.96
C PHE A 48 -6.00 3.40 2.85
N LEU A 49 -4.99 2.66 3.31
CA LEU A 49 -5.02 1.21 3.34
C LEU A 49 -6.16 0.69 4.25
N GLU A 50 -6.32 1.25 5.45
CA GLU A 50 -7.43 0.92 6.38
C GLU A 50 -8.81 1.09 5.72
N GLU A 51 -8.99 2.19 4.98
CA GLU A 51 -10.21 2.43 4.19
C GLU A 51 -10.42 1.37 3.11
N GLN A 52 -9.35 0.90 2.45
CA GLN A 52 -9.45 -0.14 1.42
C GLN A 52 -9.75 -1.53 2.01
N VAL A 53 -9.24 -1.84 3.20
CA VAL A 53 -9.49 -3.14 3.86
C VAL A 53 -10.75 -3.14 4.73
N GLY A 54 -11.27 -1.97 5.08
CA GLY A 54 -12.45 -1.81 5.92
C GLY A 54 -12.22 -2.16 7.40
N ARG A 55 -10.96 -2.09 7.86
CA ARG A 55 -10.57 -2.35 9.26
C ARG A 55 -9.38 -1.48 9.65
N GLU A 56 -9.29 -1.17 10.94
CA GLU A 56 -8.12 -0.54 11.53
C GLU A 56 -6.89 -1.48 11.48
N ILE A 57 -5.72 -0.89 11.26
CA ILE A 57 -4.43 -1.57 11.20
C ILE A 57 -3.62 -1.12 12.40
N VAL A 58 -3.49 -2.02 13.37
CA VAL A 58 -2.60 -1.84 14.53
C VAL A 58 -1.16 -1.97 14.04
N ILE A 59 -0.49 -0.86 13.76
CA ILE A 59 0.84 -0.82 13.14
C ILE A 59 1.87 -1.62 13.96
N GLU A 60 1.74 -1.63 15.29
CA GLU A 60 2.62 -2.35 16.21
C GLU A 60 2.63 -3.88 15.99
N ASP A 61 1.57 -4.43 15.38
CA ASP A 61 1.48 -5.86 15.06
C ASP A 61 2.23 -6.23 13.77
N TYR A 62 2.68 -5.24 13.00
CA TYR A 62 3.33 -5.44 11.71
C TYR A 62 4.77 -4.94 11.71
N ASP A 63 5.63 -5.65 10.98
CA ASP A 63 6.92 -5.12 10.61
C ASP A 63 6.74 -3.94 9.64
N ILE A 64 7.36 -2.80 9.93
CA ILE A 64 7.26 -1.59 9.10
C ILE A 64 7.64 -1.85 7.63
N ARG A 65 8.51 -2.85 7.36
CA ARG A 65 8.89 -3.27 6.01
C ARG A 65 7.72 -3.79 5.18
N LYS A 66 6.60 -4.16 5.80
CA LYS A 66 5.36 -4.57 5.10
C LYS A 66 4.69 -3.41 4.35
N PHE A 67 5.02 -2.17 4.68
CA PHE A 67 4.50 -0.97 4.03
C PHE A 67 5.47 -0.39 2.99
N TYR A 68 6.61 -1.05 2.72
CA TYR A 68 7.65 -0.48 1.85
C TYR A 68 7.41 -0.71 0.37
N THR A 69 6.68 -1.75 -0.02
CA THR A 69 6.42 -2.04 -1.44
C THR A 69 4.95 -2.34 -1.68
N LEU A 70 4.47 -2.09 -2.91
CA LEU A 70 3.10 -2.43 -3.28
C LEU A 70 2.84 -3.93 -3.12
N LYS A 71 3.82 -4.75 -3.46
CA LYS A 71 3.77 -6.19 -3.28
C LYS A 71 3.60 -6.58 -1.82
N SER A 72 4.43 -6.06 -0.91
CA SER A 72 4.33 -6.43 0.50
C SER A 72 3.00 -6.01 1.11
N ILE A 73 2.47 -4.86 0.70
CA ILE A 73 1.14 -4.38 1.11
C ILE A 73 0.06 -5.35 0.61
N TYR A 74 0.08 -5.72 -0.66
CA TYR A 74 -0.90 -6.64 -1.23
C TYR A 74 -0.87 -8.01 -0.56
N GLU A 75 0.31 -8.60 -0.43
CA GLU A 75 0.50 -9.92 0.18
C GLU A 75 0.06 -9.93 1.66
N THR A 76 0.26 -8.82 2.38
CA THR A 76 -0.06 -8.74 3.81
C THR A 76 -1.55 -8.46 4.08
N PHE A 77 -2.20 -7.63 3.25
CA PHE A 77 -3.52 -7.09 3.59
C PHE A 77 -4.65 -7.53 2.66
N PHE A 78 -4.34 -8.02 1.45
CA PHE A 78 -5.33 -8.34 0.42
C PHE A 78 -5.30 -9.80 -0.05
N GLN A 79 -4.17 -10.50 0.10
CA GLN A 79 -4.03 -11.90 -0.36
C GLN A 79 -4.81 -12.91 0.50
N ASP A 80 -5.04 -12.64 1.79
CA ASP A 80 -5.72 -13.56 2.72
C ASP A 80 -7.23 -13.74 2.49
N HIS A 81 -7.81 -13.10 1.48
CA HIS A 81 -9.20 -13.37 1.06
C HIS A 81 -9.36 -14.65 0.18
N LEU A 82 -8.31 -15.45 0.00
CA LEU A 82 -8.34 -16.68 -0.82
C LEU A 82 -8.25 -18.01 -0.04
N VAL A 83 -8.09 -18.00 1.30
CA VAL A 83 -7.87 -19.23 2.10
C VAL A 83 -8.96 -19.47 3.15
N SER A 84 -10.17 -18.94 2.97
CA SER A 84 -11.36 -19.37 3.72
C SER A 84 -12.28 -20.23 2.84
N SER A 85 -11.79 -21.41 2.44
CA SER A 85 -12.59 -22.52 1.94
C SER A 85 -11.78 -23.80 2.12
N ASN A 86 -11.82 -24.35 3.34
CA ASN A 86 -11.60 -25.77 3.59
C ASN A 86 -12.37 -26.19 4.85
#